data_AF-A0A0N0RQY0-F1
#
_entry.id   AF-A0A0N0RQY0-F1
#
_cell.length_a   1.000
_cell.length_b   1.000
_cell.length_c   1.000
_cell.angle_alpha   90.00
_cell.angle_beta   90.00
_cell.angle_gamma   90.00
#
_symmetry.space_group_name_H-M   'P 1'
#
loop_
_entity.id
_entity.type
_entity.pdbx_description
1 polymer ?
#
loop_
_entity_poly.entity_id
_entity_poly.type
_entity_poly.pdbx_seq_one_letter_code
_entity_poly.pdbx_strand_id
1 'polypeptide(L)'
;MNNFSLFTRFLIALSFVGLVSCDDDYNEVGSDIIGGDEHSSIIRKQGSLVAYDRATGAVQANNLDVNVLGVYDNPVFGKTIAHYVTQLNLDSPNPTITSNPQLDSVWLYIPYYNTLTETDSDGHSKYTLDSIYGDTVHKFRLRLKKNNYYLRDADAGSGGADGQKYYNTDKAMIDNQATGNLLADVPYVDFRYSAAQIRRTATYTNDEGEVQTNAEVELMAPGIFLYLDRAFFQQNILDQGGTGNLVNNNVFHNFLRGIYFEVEQIGSQSVMGVPNWSEGEIKLIYSQDDLDSDGELQYEDDGTTILREDKELTISLGGNSINLLETTTTQPYATALATTNLDEGDEKLYIKGGQGSMAFIDILSPADIAQLQSENALINEANLVFYVDRSAMAATGTTGRQAVEPLRVYLYDVNNKRPLYDYSTDITTNTLLGNKYAKYIHGGIAQKGADGRTVQYKIRLTNHINNIITKDSTNVKLALVVTENIGETGNAALQTGFTEQVKYARTDPSGIVDPTSTNVSRLPVGSVTHPFGIILYGTNPAVPEEKRARLEIFYTKPD
;
A
#
# COMPACT_ATOMS: atom_id res chain seq x y z
N MET A 1 -37.70 58.96 4.49
CA MET A 1 -38.85 58.04 4.66
C MET A 1 -38.28 56.63 4.52
N ASN A 2 -38.11 55.95 5.65
CA ASN A 2 -37.13 54.86 5.78
C ASN A 2 -37.61 53.56 5.13
N ASN A 3 -36.95 53.19 4.04
CA ASN A 3 -36.99 51.85 3.46
C ASN A 3 -36.13 50.92 4.33
N PHE A 4 -36.75 50.24 5.29
CA PHE A 4 -36.11 49.11 5.95
C PHE A 4 -36.22 47.87 5.05
N SER A 5 -35.06 47.33 4.68
CA SER A 5 -34.88 46.13 3.85
C SER A 5 -35.59 44.90 4.43
N LEU A 6 -36.25 44.13 3.56
CA LEU A 6 -36.83 42.80 3.84
C LEU A 6 -35.81 41.83 4.49
N PHE A 7 -34.52 42.03 4.22
CA PHE A 7 -33.41 41.24 4.75
C PHE A 7 -33.26 41.38 6.28
N THR A 8 -33.53 42.57 6.82
CA THR A 8 -33.45 42.83 8.27
C THR A 8 -34.61 42.19 9.03
N ARG A 9 -35.77 42.02 8.39
CA ARG A 9 -36.92 41.32 8.99
C ARG A 9 -36.74 39.80 9.02
N PHE A 10 -36.02 39.25 8.04
CA PHE A 10 -35.69 37.82 7.99
C PHE A 10 -34.66 37.43 9.07
N LEU A 11 -33.67 38.29 9.33
CA LEU A 11 -32.65 38.09 10.38
C LEU A 11 -33.22 38.15 11.82
N ILE A 12 -34.26 38.96 12.06
CA ILE A 12 -34.92 39.05 13.37
C ILE A 12 -35.88 37.86 13.60
N ALA A 13 -36.48 37.31 12.54
CA ALA A 13 -37.30 36.10 12.64
C ALA A 13 -36.45 34.83 12.84
N LEU A 14 -35.24 34.77 12.28
CA LEU A 14 -34.34 33.62 12.43
C LEU A 14 -33.64 33.56 13.80
N SER A 15 -33.50 34.70 14.49
CA SER A 15 -32.91 34.78 15.83
C SER A 15 -33.87 34.38 16.96
N PHE A 16 -35.17 34.24 16.69
CA PHE A 16 -36.16 33.72 17.65
C PHE A 16 -36.32 32.18 17.63
N VAL A 17 -35.74 31.50 16.64
CA VAL A 17 -35.78 30.02 16.54
C VAL A 17 -34.55 29.37 17.22
N GLY A 18 -33.54 30.16 17.61
CA GLY A 18 -32.29 29.67 18.22
C GLY A 18 -32.24 29.60 19.75
N LEU A 19 -33.35 29.84 20.46
CA LEU A 19 -33.37 29.88 21.95
C LEU A 19 -34.35 28.88 22.61
N VAL A 20 -34.79 27.84 21.91
CA VAL A 20 -35.54 26.71 22.49
C VAL A 20 -34.79 25.39 22.24
N SER A 21 -33.58 25.29 22.78
CA SER A 21 -32.86 24.03 22.98
C SER A 21 -31.83 24.23 24.09
N CYS A 22 -32.33 24.56 25.27
CA CYS A 22 -31.63 24.31 26.53
C CYS A 22 -32.17 22.99 27.09
N ASP A 23 -31.25 22.21 27.66
CA ASP A 23 -31.39 20.98 28.44
C ASP A 23 -32.78 20.71 29.03
N ASP A 24 -33.27 19.49 28.76
CA ASP A 24 -33.94 18.71 29.79
C ASP A 24 -33.22 17.36 29.90
N ASP A 25 -32.61 17.16 31.07
CA ASP A 25 -32.25 15.86 31.65
C ASP A 25 -33.40 14.86 31.46
N TYR A 26 -33.12 13.72 30.83
CA TYR A 26 -34.00 12.54 30.92
C TYR A 26 -33.36 11.51 31.86
N ASN A 27 -33.54 11.71 33.16
CA ASN A 27 -33.53 10.63 34.14
C ASN A 27 -34.97 10.17 34.39
N GLU A 28 -35.17 8.86 34.29
CA GLU A 28 -36.31 8.05 34.76
C GLU A 28 -37.73 8.45 34.29
N VAL A 29 -38.18 7.80 33.23
CA VAL A 29 -39.61 7.46 33.08
C VAL A 29 -39.77 5.97 33.40
N GLY A 30 -40.25 5.70 34.61
CA GLY A 30 -40.84 4.42 34.97
C GLY A 30 -42.16 4.18 34.23
N SER A 31 -42.40 2.91 33.95
CA SER A 31 -43.69 2.23 33.81
C SER A 31 -44.88 3.07 33.33
N ASP A 32 -45.32 2.86 32.09
CA ASP A 32 -46.55 2.11 31.79
C ASP A 32 -46.89 2.22 30.29
N ILE A 33 -46.43 1.26 29.50
CA ILE A 33 -47.12 0.84 28.28
C ILE A 33 -47.18 -0.69 28.33
N ILE A 34 -48.18 -1.19 29.03
CA ILE A 34 -48.64 -2.58 28.91
C ILE A 34 -49.69 -2.63 27.79
N GLY A 35 -49.49 -3.49 26.79
CA GLY A 35 -50.60 -4.03 25.99
C GLY A 35 -50.29 -4.26 24.51
N GLY A 36 -49.62 -5.39 24.21
CA GLY A 36 -49.47 -5.90 22.84
C GLY A 36 -48.28 -6.85 22.72
N ASP A 37 -48.47 -8.08 23.15
CA ASP A 37 -47.49 -9.17 23.10
C ASP A 37 -47.29 -9.65 21.64
N GLU A 38 -46.60 -8.85 20.79
CA GLU A 38 -46.19 -9.21 19.42
C GLU A 38 -44.94 -8.40 18.98
N HIS A 39 -43.89 -8.39 19.79
CA HIS A 39 -42.59 -7.82 19.38
C HIS A 39 -41.53 -8.89 19.39
N SER A 40 -41.04 -9.21 18.19
CA SER A 40 -39.85 -10.01 17.95
C SER A 40 -38.65 -9.38 18.67
N SER A 41 -38.47 -9.75 19.94
CA SER A 41 -37.39 -9.24 20.77
C SER A 41 -36.06 -9.60 20.08
N ILE A 42 -35.25 -8.59 19.76
CA ILE A 42 -33.92 -8.82 19.21
C ILE A 42 -33.08 -9.51 20.29
N ILE A 43 -32.68 -10.75 20.02
CA ILE A 43 -31.85 -11.56 20.90
C ILE A 43 -30.38 -11.30 20.55
N ARG A 44 -29.56 -11.06 21.57
CA ARG A 44 -28.10 -10.98 21.44
C ARG A 44 -27.47 -12.30 21.84
N LYS A 45 -26.65 -12.87 20.95
CA LYS A 45 -25.82 -14.06 21.18
C LYS A 45 -24.36 -13.73 20.89
N GLN A 46 -23.47 -14.20 21.76
CA GLN A 46 -22.05 -14.27 21.45
C GLN A 46 -21.77 -15.64 20.82
N GLY A 47 -21.36 -15.65 19.56
CA GLY A 47 -21.02 -16.88 18.83
C GLY A 47 -19.63 -17.38 19.20
N SER A 48 -19.38 -18.68 19.01
CA SER A 48 -18.03 -19.26 19.18
C SER A 48 -17.07 -18.64 18.17
N LEU A 49 -15.87 -18.30 18.67
CA LEU A 49 -14.82 -17.66 17.91
C LEU A 49 -13.48 -18.17 18.44
N VAL A 50 -12.63 -18.66 17.54
CA VAL A 50 -11.22 -18.91 17.83
C VAL A 50 -10.38 -18.16 16.82
N ALA A 51 -9.43 -17.37 17.33
CA ALA A 51 -8.50 -16.62 16.51
C ALA A 51 -7.06 -16.81 16.98
N TYR A 52 -6.14 -16.97 16.04
CA TYR A 52 -4.73 -17.20 16.33
C TYR A 52 -3.84 -16.67 15.20
N ASP A 53 -2.59 -16.36 15.52
CA ASP A 53 -1.65 -15.77 14.59
C ASP A 53 -0.98 -16.79 13.68
N ARG A 54 -0.65 -16.35 12.47
CA ARG A 54 0.23 -17.08 11.54
C ARG A 54 1.14 -16.14 10.79
N ALA A 55 2.41 -16.54 10.69
CA ALA A 55 3.37 -15.87 9.82
C ALA A 55 2.98 -16.08 8.35
N THR A 56 3.10 -15.04 7.54
CA THR A 56 2.82 -15.12 6.10
C THR A 56 3.94 -15.77 5.31
N GLY A 57 5.18 -15.66 5.80
CA GLY A 57 6.38 -15.98 5.03
C GLY A 57 6.63 -14.97 3.90
N ALA A 58 7.49 -15.34 2.95
CA ALA A 58 7.80 -14.53 1.79
C ALA A 58 6.60 -14.41 0.84
N VAL A 59 6.39 -13.20 0.32
CA VAL A 59 5.22 -12.81 -0.46
C VAL A 59 5.65 -12.29 -1.82
N GLN A 60 4.82 -12.55 -2.84
CA GLN A 60 5.03 -12.04 -4.18
C GLN A 60 5.05 -10.50 -4.13
N ALA A 61 6.10 -9.92 -4.68
CA ALA A 61 6.35 -8.48 -4.62
C ALA A 61 6.79 -7.89 -5.97
N ASN A 62 6.54 -8.60 -7.06
CA ASN A 62 6.67 -8.02 -8.39
C ASN A 62 5.41 -7.29 -8.85
N ASN A 63 5.62 -6.20 -9.57
CA ASN A 63 4.59 -5.42 -10.24
C ASN A 63 3.42 -5.02 -9.31
N LEU A 64 3.75 -4.70 -8.05
CA LEU A 64 2.77 -4.14 -7.11
C LEU A 64 2.50 -2.68 -7.51
N ASP A 65 1.26 -2.23 -7.36
CA ASP A 65 0.88 -0.83 -7.62
C ASP A 65 1.55 0.14 -6.63
N VAL A 66 1.93 -0.35 -5.45
CA VAL A 66 2.54 0.42 -4.37
C VAL A 66 3.81 -0.27 -3.94
N ASN A 67 4.95 0.42 -4.10
CA ASN A 67 6.27 -0.07 -3.70
C ASN A 67 6.96 0.96 -2.81
N VAL A 68 7.55 0.49 -1.72
CA VAL A 68 8.24 1.33 -0.73
C VAL A 68 9.75 1.38 -0.99
N LEU A 69 10.39 2.47 -0.57
CA LEU A 69 11.84 2.64 -0.56
C LEU A 69 12.29 3.24 0.77
N GLY A 70 13.41 2.77 1.31
CA GLY A 70 14.01 3.34 2.53
C GLY A 70 13.97 2.39 3.72
N VAL A 71 14.00 2.95 4.93
CA VAL A 71 14.11 2.21 6.18
C VAL A 71 12.96 2.56 7.11
N TYR A 72 12.19 1.57 7.52
CA TYR A 72 11.09 1.72 8.48
C TYR A 72 11.40 0.93 9.74
N ASP A 73 11.49 1.63 10.88
CA ASP A 73 11.73 1.03 12.18
C ASP A 73 10.44 1.11 13.01
N ASN A 74 9.74 -0.02 13.14
CA ASN A 74 8.53 -0.13 13.94
C ASN A 74 8.89 -0.66 15.34
N PRO A 75 8.66 0.11 16.42
CA PRO A 75 9.06 -0.31 17.77
C PRO A 75 8.35 -1.56 18.29
N VAL A 76 7.22 -1.94 17.68
CA VAL A 76 6.42 -3.10 18.08
C VAL A 76 6.78 -4.33 17.24
N PHE A 77 6.86 -4.16 15.92
CA PHE A 77 7.00 -5.28 14.97
C PHE A 77 8.42 -5.51 14.47
N GLY A 78 9.25 -4.46 14.49
CA GLY A 78 10.65 -4.50 14.09
C GLY A 78 10.91 -3.66 12.84
N LYS A 79 12.06 -3.93 12.21
CA LYS A 79 12.64 -3.11 11.16
C LYS A 79 12.42 -3.74 9.77
N THR A 80 12.14 -2.88 8.79
CA THR A 80 12.08 -3.22 7.37
C THR A 80 12.98 -2.27 6.58
N ILE A 81 13.88 -2.81 5.76
CA ILE A 81 14.64 -2.07 4.76
C ILE A 81 14.08 -2.45 3.39
N ALA A 82 13.66 -1.46 2.61
CA ALA A 82 13.07 -1.66 1.30
C ALA A 82 13.97 -1.15 0.18
N HIS A 83 14.19 -2.02 -0.79
CA HIS A 83 14.92 -1.78 -2.02
C HIS A 83 13.97 -1.94 -3.21
N TYR A 84 14.34 -1.38 -4.35
CA TYR A 84 13.50 -1.46 -5.54
C TYR A 84 14.33 -1.77 -6.77
N VAL A 85 13.89 -2.70 -7.59
CA VAL A 85 14.49 -2.99 -8.90
C VAL A 85 13.41 -2.89 -9.95
N THR A 86 13.72 -2.26 -11.08
CA THR A 86 12.78 -2.11 -12.19
C THR A 86 13.48 -2.19 -13.54
N GLN A 87 12.76 -2.68 -14.54
CA GLN A 87 13.12 -2.53 -15.94
C GLN A 87 12.96 -1.07 -16.40
N LEU A 88 13.44 -0.81 -17.62
CA LEU A 88 13.37 0.48 -18.25
C LEU A 88 12.72 0.34 -19.62
N ASN A 89 11.91 1.31 -20.01
CA ASN A 89 11.30 1.38 -21.34
C ASN A 89 11.77 2.64 -22.07
N LEU A 90 12.08 2.51 -23.35
CA LEU A 90 12.12 3.64 -24.25
C LEU A 90 10.68 4.12 -24.46
N ASP A 91 10.43 5.40 -24.21
CA ASP A 91 9.11 6.00 -24.42
C ASP A 91 8.80 6.11 -25.91
N SER A 92 9.85 6.40 -26.72
CA SER A 92 9.81 6.33 -28.17
C SER A 92 10.90 5.36 -28.66
N PRO A 93 10.55 4.08 -28.89
CA PRO A 93 11.51 3.10 -29.40
C PRO A 93 11.99 3.46 -30.81
N ASN A 94 13.18 2.97 -31.15
CA ASN A 94 13.90 3.26 -32.39
C ASN A 94 14.14 4.78 -32.61
N PRO A 95 14.79 5.48 -31.66
CA PRO A 95 15.10 6.90 -31.80
C PRO A 95 16.06 7.14 -32.97
N THR A 96 15.86 8.25 -33.67
CA THR A 96 16.77 8.69 -34.75
C THR A 96 17.94 9.46 -34.16
N ILE A 97 19.01 8.73 -33.85
CA ILE A 97 20.29 9.29 -33.39
C ILE A 97 21.24 9.34 -34.59
N THR A 98 21.71 10.54 -34.93
CA THR A 98 22.56 10.83 -36.10
C THR A 98 24.05 10.84 -35.73
N SER A 99 24.92 11.45 -36.55
CA SER A 99 26.36 11.48 -36.30
C SER A 99 26.74 12.35 -35.10
N ASN A 100 27.80 11.92 -34.42
CA ASN A 100 28.44 12.64 -33.32
C ASN A 100 27.47 13.09 -32.20
N PRO A 101 26.63 12.20 -31.64
CA PRO A 101 25.76 12.57 -30.53
C PRO A 101 26.60 12.87 -29.29
N GLN A 102 26.31 13.98 -28.60
CA GLN A 102 27.01 14.42 -27.40
C GLN A 102 26.00 14.64 -26.29
N LEU A 103 26.11 13.86 -25.22
CA LEU A 103 25.23 13.97 -24.06
C LEU A 103 25.59 15.19 -23.20
N ASP A 104 24.67 16.15 -23.13
CA ASP A 104 24.83 17.35 -22.33
C ASP A 104 24.50 17.07 -20.86
N SER A 105 23.32 16.48 -20.63
CA SER A 105 22.85 16.15 -19.28
C SER A 105 21.92 14.94 -19.24
N VAL A 106 21.99 14.20 -18.13
CA VAL A 106 21.09 13.08 -17.84
C VAL A 106 20.72 13.06 -16.37
N TRP A 107 19.44 12.87 -16.09
CA TRP A 107 18.94 12.79 -14.72
C TRP A 107 17.78 11.80 -14.59
N LEU A 108 17.65 11.24 -13.39
CA LEU A 108 16.50 10.47 -12.94
C LEU A 108 15.58 11.39 -12.13
N TYR A 109 14.29 11.33 -12.42
CA TYR A 109 13.25 11.98 -11.62
C TYR A 109 12.12 11.00 -11.31
N ILE A 110 11.74 10.87 -10.03
CA ILE A 110 10.60 10.06 -9.58
C ILE A 110 9.77 10.90 -8.62
N PRO A 111 8.56 11.33 -9.00
CA PRO A 111 7.74 12.18 -8.14
C PRO A 111 7.24 11.42 -6.90
N TYR A 112 6.92 12.19 -5.86
CA TYR A 112 6.13 11.66 -4.73
C TYR A 112 4.65 11.88 -4.96
N TYR A 113 3.81 11.06 -4.32
CA TYR A 113 2.42 11.46 -4.08
C TYR A 113 2.38 12.71 -3.20
N ASN A 114 1.81 13.79 -3.73
CA ASN A 114 1.80 15.10 -3.09
C ASN A 114 0.48 15.83 -3.35
N THR A 115 0.17 16.77 -2.46
CA THR A 115 -0.94 17.70 -2.61
C THR A 115 -0.39 19.13 -2.67
N LEU A 116 -0.71 19.86 -3.75
CA LEU A 116 -0.39 21.29 -3.88
C LEU A 116 -1.24 22.09 -2.89
N THR A 117 -0.58 22.91 -2.06
CA THR A 117 -1.25 23.71 -1.03
C THR A 117 -1.33 25.18 -1.37
N GLU A 118 -0.27 25.73 -1.95
CA GLU A 118 -0.15 27.15 -2.29
C GLU A 118 0.85 27.30 -3.44
N THR A 119 0.63 28.28 -4.31
CA THR A 119 1.63 28.77 -5.26
C THR A 119 1.77 30.26 -5.02
N ASP A 120 2.99 30.74 -4.83
CA ASP A 120 3.26 32.16 -4.62
C ASP A 120 3.32 32.94 -5.95
N SER A 121 3.45 34.26 -5.85
CA SER A 121 3.49 35.17 -7.01
C SER A 121 4.72 34.97 -7.90
N ASP A 122 5.75 34.30 -7.40
CA ASP A 122 7.02 34.05 -8.08
C ASP A 122 7.03 32.65 -8.75
N GLY A 123 5.92 31.91 -8.66
CA GLY A 123 5.75 30.59 -9.26
C GLY A 123 6.23 29.42 -8.37
N HIS A 124 6.71 29.69 -7.15
CA HIS A 124 7.10 28.62 -6.22
C HIS A 124 5.87 28.02 -5.55
N SER A 125 5.86 26.70 -5.50
CA SER A 125 4.73 25.91 -5.01
C SER A 125 5.08 25.16 -3.72
N LYS A 126 4.17 25.17 -2.76
CA LYS A 126 4.26 24.45 -1.48
C LYS A 126 3.43 23.19 -1.54
N TYR A 127 4.00 22.08 -1.07
CA TYR A 127 3.39 20.76 -1.12
C TYR A 127 3.33 20.11 0.26
N THR A 128 2.33 19.26 0.46
CA THR A 128 2.31 18.26 1.54
C THR A 128 2.53 16.87 0.96
N LEU A 129 3.25 16.03 1.70
CA LEU A 129 3.55 14.66 1.30
C LEU A 129 2.73 13.69 2.14
N ASP A 130 1.99 12.81 1.46
CA ASP A 130 1.01 11.94 2.12
C ASP A 130 1.52 10.49 2.28
N SER A 131 2.70 10.20 1.74
CA SER A 131 3.24 8.84 1.54
C SER A 131 4.63 8.64 2.13
N ILE A 132 4.94 9.29 3.25
CA ILE A 132 6.21 9.13 3.97
C ILE A 132 5.95 8.66 5.39
N TYR A 133 6.73 7.66 5.81
CA TYR A 133 6.67 7.02 7.11
C TYR A 133 8.00 7.18 7.83
N GLY A 134 7.95 7.48 9.13
CA GLY A 134 9.14 7.78 9.93
C GLY A 134 9.44 9.29 9.99
N ASP A 135 10.70 9.64 10.22
CA ASP A 135 11.12 11.03 10.39
C ASP A 135 11.72 11.60 9.10
N THR A 136 11.14 12.66 8.54
CA THR A 136 11.63 13.28 7.29
C THR A 136 12.99 13.96 7.46
N VAL A 137 13.44 14.19 8.70
CA VAL A 137 14.80 14.67 9.00
C VAL A 137 15.84 13.55 8.82
N HIS A 138 15.43 12.29 8.96
CA HIS A 138 16.30 11.13 8.81
C HIS A 138 16.68 10.89 7.37
N LYS A 139 17.82 10.21 7.20
CA LYS A 139 18.38 9.81 5.93
C LYS A 139 18.58 8.30 5.85
N PHE A 140 18.65 7.81 4.63
CA PHE A 140 19.21 6.50 4.31
C PHE A 140 20.21 6.66 3.17
N ARG A 141 21.12 5.72 3.03
CA ARG A 141 22.09 5.72 1.94
C ARG A 141 21.47 5.02 0.74
N LEU A 142 21.34 5.75 -0.37
CA LEU A 142 20.83 5.25 -1.64
C LEU A 142 21.99 5.04 -2.61
N ARG A 143 22.07 3.84 -3.20
CA ARG A 143 22.96 3.52 -4.33
C ARG A 143 22.13 3.16 -5.53
N LEU A 144 22.38 3.82 -6.65
CA LEU A 144 21.76 3.50 -7.92
C LEU A 144 22.72 2.63 -8.73
N LYS A 145 22.31 1.39 -9.04
CA LYS A 145 23.12 0.41 -9.76
C LYS A 145 22.43 -0.08 -11.02
N LYS A 146 23.20 -0.50 -12.03
CA LYS A 146 22.67 -1.25 -13.17
C LYS A 146 22.21 -2.62 -12.69
N ASN A 147 20.96 -2.98 -12.99
CA ASN A 147 20.49 -4.33 -12.80
C ASN A 147 20.96 -5.19 -13.99
N ASN A 148 21.82 -6.19 -13.75
CA ASN A 148 22.16 -7.15 -14.80
C ASN A 148 21.29 -8.42 -14.75
N TYR A 149 20.20 -8.47 -14.00
CA TYR A 149 19.29 -9.61 -14.00
C TYR A 149 18.07 -9.32 -14.89
N TYR A 150 17.79 -10.19 -15.87
CA TYR A 150 16.61 -10.02 -16.73
C TYR A 150 15.34 -10.46 -16.00
N LEU A 151 14.44 -9.50 -15.73
CA LEU A 151 13.15 -9.76 -15.11
C LEU A 151 12.17 -10.31 -16.15
N ARG A 152 11.90 -11.61 -16.06
CA ARG A 152 11.07 -12.35 -17.03
C ARG A 152 9.59 -12.05 -16.82
N ASP A 153 8.83 -12.06 -17.90
CA ASP A 153 7.36 -12.00 -17.85
C ASP A 153 6.73 -13.36 -17.52
N ALA A 154 7.33 -14.44 -18.02
CA ALA A 154 6.79 -15.79 -17.93
C ALA A 154 7.71 -16.74 -17.15
N ASP A 155 7.09 -17.65 -16.40
CA ASP A 155 7.80 -18.70 -15.66
C ASP A 155 8.22 -19.83 -16.62
N ALA A 156 9.53 -19.99 -16.79
CA ALA A 156 10.06 -21.08 -17.60
C ALA A 156 9.78 -22.47 -16.99
N GLY A 157 9.61 -22.57 -15.67
CA GLY A 157 9.29 -23.83 -14.98
C GLY A 157 7.89 -24.36 -15.29
N SER A 158 6.95 -23.47 -15.63
CA SER A 158 5.59 -23.82 -16.04
C SER A 158 5.45 -24.03 -17.55
N GLY A 159 6.56 -24.05 -18.30
CA GLY A 159 6.55 -24.04 -19.76
C GLY A 159 6.05 -22.72 -20.36
N GLY A 160 6.08 -21.62 -19.60
CA GLY A 160 5.63 -20.29 -20.02
C GLY A 160 4.12 -20.04 -19.88
N ALA A 161 3.36 -20.98 -19.33
CA ALA A 161 1.92 -20.84 -19.11
C ALA A 161 1.55 -19.84 -17.99
N ASP A 162 2.43 -19.67 -17.00
CA ASP A 162 2.21 -18.81 -15.85
C ASP A 162 3.13 -17.59 -15.92
N GLY A 163 2.67 -16.46 -15.38
CA GLY A 163 3.51 -15.29 -15.18
C GLY A 163 4.60 -15.56 -14.15
N GLN A 164 5.80 -15.02 -14.39
CA GLN A 164 6.90 -15.12 -13.44
C GLN A 164 6.55 -14.38 -12.14
N LYS A 165 6.77 -15.07 -11.02
CA LYS A 165 6.62 -14.49 -9.68
C LYS A 165 8.01 -14.17 -9.15
N TYR A 166 8.15 -12.99 -8.57
CA TYR A 166 9.30 -12.65 -7.75
C TYR A 166 8.82 -12.27 -6.36
N TYR A 167 9.62 -12.63 -5.37
CA TYR A 167 9.28 -12.49 -3.96
C TYR A 167 10.11 -11.39 -3.32
N ASN A 168 9.58 -10.82 -2.25
CA ASN A 168 10.24 -9.75 -1.51
C ASN A 168 11.61 -10.18 -0.93
N THR A 169 11.87 -11.48 -0.80
CA THR A 169 13.13 -12.05 -0.28
C THR A 169 14.17 -12.36 -1.37
N ASP A 170 13.89 -12.12 -2.66
CA ASP A 170 14.78 -12.48 -3.77
C ASP A 170 15.98 -11.52 -3.93
N LYS A 171 16.35 -10.76 -2.89
CA LYS A 171 17.40 -9.74 -2.95
C LYS A 171 18.74 -10.30 -3.41
N ALA A 172 19.12 -11.46 -2.90
CA ALA A 172 20.38 -12.11 -3.26
C ALA A 172 20.49 -12.42 -4.77
N MET A 173 19.36 -12.71 -5.43
CA MET A 173 19.32 -12.94 -6.88
C MET A 173 19.73 -11.70 -7.67
N ILE A 174 19.29 -10.52 -7.23
CA ILE A 174 19.60 -9.23 -7.86
C ILE A 174 21.02 -8.77 -7.47
N ASP A 175 21.36 -8.81 -6.18
CA ASP A 175 22.67 -8.38 -5.68
C ASP A 175 23.83 -9.10 -6.38
N ASN A 176 23.70 -10.42 -6.58
CA ASN A 176 24.72 -11.24 -7.21
C ASN A 176 24.99 -10.85 -8.69
N GLN A 177 24.06 -10.15 -9.33
CA GLN A 177 24.19 -9.68 -10.72
C GLN A 177 24.50 -8.18 -10.81
N ALA A 178 24.19 -7.40 -9.79
CA ALA A 178 24.35 -5.94 -9.79
C ALA A 178 25.75 -5.45 -9.36
N THR A 179 26.81 -6.20 -9.67
CA THR A 179 28.19 -5.88 -9.25
C THR A 179 28.81 -4.77 -10.11
N GLY A 180 29.38 -3.76 -9.46
CA GLY A 180 30.34 -2.81 -10.06
C GLY A 180 29.80 -1.63 -10.87
N ASN A 181 28.52 -1.62 -11.29
CA ASN A 181 27.99 -0.59 -12.20
C ASN A 181 27.11 0.43 -11.46
N LEU A 182 27.73 1.44 -10.85
CA LEU A 182 27.02 2.61 -10.33
C LEU A 182 26.47 3.44 -11.51
N LEU A 183 25.24 3.92 -11.37
CA LEU A 183 24.57 4.72 -12.40
C LEU A 183 24.40 6.18 -12.02
N ALA A 184 24.48 6.51 -10.74
CA ALA A 184 24.53 7.90 -10.29
C ALA A 184 25.96 8.45 -10.47
N ASP A 185 26.08 9.75 -10.71
CA ASP A 185 27.37 10.46 -10.79
C ASP A 185 28.20 10.39 -9.48
N VAL A 186 27.53 9.99 -8.40
CA VAL A 186 28.13 9.76 -7.08
C VAL A 186 27.96 8.31 -6.65
N PRO A 187 28.90 7.76 -5.86
CA PRO A 187 28.83 6.36 -5.42
C PRO A 187 27.63 6.05 -4.51
N TYR A 188 27.10 7.07 -3.83
CA TYR A 188 25.88 7.00 -3.04
C TYR A 188 25.36 8.40 -2.73
N VAL A 189 24.08 8.49 -2.36
CA VAL A 189 23.45 9.68 -1.81
C VAL A 189 22.89 9.38 -0.44
N ASP A 190 23.23 10.19 0.57
CA ASP A 190 22.56 10.15 1.87
C ASP A 190 21.22 10.91 1.74
N PHE A 191 20.22 10.16 1.30
CA PHE A 191 18.93 10.65 0.84
C PHE A 191 17.95 10.88 2.00
N ARG A 192 17.17 11.97 1.92
CA ARG A 192 15.99 12.21 2.76
C ARG A 192 14.81 12.59 1.87
N TYR A 193 13.62 12.24 2.31
CA TYR A 193 12.41 12.76 1.69
C TYR A 193 12.19 14.23 2.06
N SER A 194 11.75 15.04 1.09
CA SER A 194 11.58 16.48 1.24
C SER A 194 10.36 16.94 0.47
N ALA A 195 9.56 17.84 1.06
CA ALA A 195 8.41 18.48 0.40
C ALA A 195 8.81 19.71 -0.43
N ALA A 196 10.11 20.03 -0.48
CA ALA A 196 10.62 21.12 -1.30
C ALA A 196 10.57 20.76 -2.80
N GLN A 197 10.27 21.76 -3.63
CA GLN A 197 10.44 21.65 -5.07
C GLN A 197 11.89 21.30 -5.42
N ILE A 198 12.03 20.57 -6.51
CA ILE A 198 13.34 20.32 -7.12
C ILE A 198 13.62 21.46 -8.09
N ARG A 199 14.80 22.04 -7.94
CA ARG A 199 15.32 23.10 -8.81
C ARG A 199 16.40 22.48 -9.68
N ARG A 200 16.11 22.26 -10.95
CA ARG A 200 17.13 21.82 -11.91
C ARG A 200 17.88 23.05 -12.39
N THR A 201 19.19 23.01 -12.26
CA THR A 201 20.08 24.05 -12.77
C THR A 201 20.88 23.52 -13.95
N ALA A 202 21.16 24.37 -14.93
CA ALA A 202 22.02 24.06 -16.05
C ALA A 202 22.98 25.22 -16.35
N THR A 203 23.98 24.92 -17.18
CA THR A 203 24.85 25.92 -17.79
C THR A 203 24.50 25.98 -19.27
N TYR A 204 24.15 27.16 -19.78
CA TYR A 204 23.78 27.37 -21.18
C TYR A 204 24.22 28.75 -21.66
N THR A 205 24.32 28.94 -22.97
CA THR A 205 24.57 30.26 -23.59
C THR A 205 23.22 30.84 -24.00
N ASN A 206 22.91 32.07 -23.56
CA ASN A 206 21.65 32.73 -23.95
C ASN A 206 21.74 33.32 -25.37
N ASP A 207 20.62 33.86 -25.87
CA ASP A 207 20.51 34.49 -27.21
C ASP A 207 21.45 35.68 -27.40
N GLU A 208 22.02 36.22 -26.32
CA GLU A 208 22.97 37.33 -26.31
C GLU A 208 24.44 36.86 -26.33
N GLY A 209 24.67 35.54 -26.37
CA GLY A 209 26.01 34.95 -26.37
C GLY A 209 26.66 34.87 -24.99
N GLU A 210 25.91 35.11 -23.91
CA GLU A 210 26.41 35.07 -22.54
C GLU A 210 26.22 33.68 -21.92
N VAL A 211 27.29 33.15 -21.33
CA VAL A 211 27.25 31.87 -20.61
C VAL A 211 26.60 32.07 -19.24
N GLN A 212 25.38 31.56 -19.10
CA GLN A 212 24.67 31.45 -17.84
C GLN A 212 25.15 30.19 -17.11
N THR A 213 25.63 30.34 -15.86
CA THR A 213 26.13 29.22 -15.05
C THR A 213 25.18 28.96 -13.89
N ASN A 214 24.84 27.68 -13.65
CA ASN A 214 23.89 27.24 -12.62
C ASN A 214 22.54 28.00 -12.66
N ALA A 215 22.10 28.40 -13.85
CA ALA A 215 20.81 29.05 -14.03
C ALA A 215 19.70 28.03 -13.76
N GLU A 216 18.67 28.46 -13.02
CA GLU A 216 17.46 27.66 -12.82
C GLU A 216 16.72 27.57 -14.16
N VAL A 217 16.61 26.34 -14.65
CA VAL A 217 16.00 26.06 -15.97
C VAL A 217 14.69 25.32 -15.85
N GLU A 218 14.42 24.70 -14.69
CA GLU A 218 13.21 23.92 -14.47
C GLU A 218 12.87 23.80 -12.97
N LEU A 219 11.59 23.93 -12.65
CA LEU A 219 11.02 23.68 -11.32
C LEU A 219 10.11 22.46 -11.39
N MET A 220 10.45 21.43 -10.61
CA MET A 220 9.68 20.18 -10.56
C MET A 220 9.03 20.01 -9.18
N ALA A 221 7.93 19.26 -9.16
CA ALA A 221 7.30 18.85 -7.91
C ALA A 221 8.27 18.01 -7.05
N PRO A 222 8.00 17.86 -5.73
CA PRO A 222 8.86 17.08 -4.86
C PRO A 222 9.00 15.61 -5.31
N GLY A 223 10.22 15.11 -5.34
CA GLY A 223 10.53 13.77 -5.82
C GLY A 223 11.96 13.33 -5.49
N ILE A 224 12.31 12.12 -5.92
CA ILE A 224 13.68 11.64 -6.00
C ILE A 224 14.29 12.25 -7.26
N PHE A 225 15.39 13.00 -7.13
CA PHE A 225 16.11 13.57 -8.25
C PHE A 225 17.61 13.30 -8.13
N LEU A 226 18.20 12.72 -9.17
CA LEU A 226 19.62 12.37 -9.21
C LEU A 226 20.20 12.61 -10.60
N TYR A 227 21.34 13.30 -10.69
CA TYR A 227 22.15 13.28 -11.90
C TYR A 227 22.81 11.91 -12.08
N LEU A 228 22.81 11.43 -13.31
CA LEU A 228 23.34 10.12 -13.67
C LEU A 228 24.70 10.23 -14.37
N ASP A 229 25.42 9.11 -14.41
CA ASP A 229 26.73 9.02 -15.08
C ASP A 229 26.58 9.24 -16.59
N ARG A 230 27.05 10.39 -17.07
CA ARG A 230 27.00 10.76 -18.49
C ARG A 230 27.75 9.77 -19.38
N ALA A 231 28.90 9.26 -18.95
CA ALA A 231 29.69 8.33 -19.75
C ALA A 231 28.94 7.01 -19.98
N PHE A 232 28.24 6.54 -18.94
CA PHE A 232 27.41 5.35 -19.04
C PHE A 232 26.28 5.54 -20.07
N PHE A 233 25.52 6.64 -19.99
CA PHE A 233 24.37 6.89 -20.87
C PHE A 233 24.79 7.27 -22.31
N GLN A 234 25.92 7.97 -22.47
CA GLN A 234 26.54 8.16 -23.79
C GLN A 234 26.82 6.80 -24.45
N GLN A 235 27.57 5.93 -23.77
CA GLN A 235 27.98 4.65 -24.34
C GLN A 235 26.82 3.66 -24.55
N ASN A 236 25.90 3.59 -23.60
CA ASN A 236 24.86 2.56 -23.58
C ASN A 236 23.55 3.01 -24.23
N ILE A 237 23.33 4.30 -24.47
CA ILE A 237 22.12 4.80 -25.15
C ILE A 237 22.50 5.52 -26.44
N LEU A 238 23.25 6.61 -26.38
CA LEU A 238 23.49 7.44 -27.57
C LEU A 238 24.37 6.75 -28.62
N ASP A 239 25.48 6.14 -28.20
CA ASP A 239 26.39 5.39 -29.08
C ASP A 239 25.76 4.08 -29.60
N GLN A 240 24.59 3.69 -29.06
CA GLN A 240 23.78 2.58 -29.58
C GLN A 240 22.78 3.03 -30.66
N GLY A 241 22.80 4.31 -31.04
CA GLY A 241 22.06 4.83 -32.19
C GLY A 241 22.32 4.03 -33.47
N GLY A 242 21.27 3.69 -34.21
CA GLY A 242 21.36 2.87 -35.42
C GLY A 242 21.71 1.39 -35.19
N THR A 243 21.97 0.97 -33.95
CA THR A 243 22.09 -0.45 -33.61
C THR A 243 20.70 -1.07 -33.41
N GLY A 244 20.61 -2.40 -33.49
CA GLY A 244 19.36 -3.11 -33.20
C GLY A 244 18.91 -3.04 -31.72
N ASN A 245 19.74 -2.50 -30.82
CA ASN A 245 19.48 -2.54 -29.37
C ASN A 245 18.33 -1.64 -28.91
N LEU A 246 18.02 -0.58 -29.66
CA LEU A 246 17.00 0.40 -29.33
C LEU A 246 15.70 0.23 -30.14
N VAL A 247 15.62 -0.80 -30.99
CA VAL A 247 14.54 -0.96 -31.98
C VAL A 247 13.15 -1.14 -31.35
N ASN A 248 13.07 -1.82 -30.20
CA ASN A 248 11.84 -1.99 -29.42
C ASN A 248 12.18 -2.34 -27.96
N ASN A 249 11.17 -2.24 -27.09
CA ASN A 249 11.35 -2.48 -25.65
C ASN A 249 11.75 -3.92 -25.30
N ASN A 250 11.34 -4.94 -26.08
CA ASN A 250 11.77 -6.32 -25.82
C ASN A 250 13.29 -6.48 -26.02
N VAL A 251 13.86 -5.86 -27.06
CA VAL A 251 15.31 -5.87 -27.28
C VAL A 251 16.01 -5.01 -26.25
N PHE A 252 15.46 -3.83 -25.94
CA PHE A 252 16.02 -2.92 -24.96
C PHE A 252 16.09 -3.54 -23.54
N HIS A 253 15.05 -4.27 -23.12
CA HIS A 253 15.03 -5.01 -21.86
C HIS A 253 16.15 -6.05 -21.79
N ASN A 254 16.46 -6.72 -22.90
CA ASN A 254 17.56 -7.69 -22.93
C ASN A 254 18.94 -7.01 -22.84
N PHE A 255 19.07 -5.83 -23.45
CA PHE A 255 20.30 -5.05 -23.50
C PHE A 255 20.61 -4.34 -22.16
N LEU A 256 19.69 -3.50 -21.66
CA LEU A 256 19.93 -2.66 -20.49
C LEU A 256 19.47 -3.30 -19.17
N ARG A 257 18.46 -4.19 -19.23
CA ARG A 257 17.88 -4.98 -18.12
C ARG A 257 17.24 -4.20 -16.97
N GLY A 258 17.73 -3.02 -16.62
CA GLY A 258 17.07 -2.10 -15.69
C GLY A 258 17.99 -1.47 -14.66
N ILE A 259 17.37 -0.95 -13.60
CA ILE A 259 18.03 -0.22 -12.51
C ILE A 259 17.65 -0.80 -11.16
N TYR A 260 18.60 -0.80 -10.24
CA TYR A 260 18.45 -1.24 -8.86
C TYR A 260 18.74 -0.09 -7.89
N PHE A 261 17.75 0.22 -7.06
CA PHE A 261 17.77 1.18 -5.96
C PHE A 261 18.09 0.42 -4.67
N GLU A 262 19.37 0.36 -4.32
CA GLU A 262 19.84 -0.28 -3.10
C GLU A 262 19.85 0.72 -1.93
N VAL A 263 19.28 0.32 -0.80
CA VAL A 263 19.17 1.11 0.41
C VAL A 263 20.04 0.54 1.53
N GLU A 264 20.78 1.40 2.20
CA GLU A 264 21.53 1.08 3.41
C GLU A 264 21.13 2.02 4.55
N GLN A 265 20.90 1.46 5.74
CA GLN A 265 20.57 2.25 6.92
C GLN A 265 21.78 3.05 7.43
N ILE A 266 21.60 4.33 7.73
CA ILE A 266 22.63 5.19 8.33
C ILE A 266 22.44 5.24 9.85
N GLY A 267 23.26 4.51 10.61
CA GLY A 267 23.13 4.45 12.07
C GLY A 267 21.75 3.94 12.49
N SER A 268 21.03 4.72 13.32
CA SER A 268 19.64 4.45 13.74
C SER A 268 18.60 5.26 12.96
N GLN A 269 18.98 5.93 11.87
CA GLN A 269 18.05 6.73 11.09
C GLN A 269 17.07 5.83 10.34
N SER A 270 15.82 6.28 10.25
CA SER A 270 14.71 5.54 9.64
C SER A 270 13.73 6.51 9.00
N VAL A 271 13.64 6.45 7.68
CA VAL A 271 12.58 7.06 6.89
C VAL A 271 12.31 6.17 5.68
N MET A 272 11.03 5.96 5.37
CA MET A 272 10.57 5.17 4.24
C MET A 272 9.48 5.95 3.53
N GLY A 273 9.46 5.90 2.20
CA GLY A 273 8.40 6.54 1.42
C GLY A 273 7.85 5.61 0.36
N VAL A 274 6.73 6.03 -0.23
CA VAL A 274 6.15 5.44 -1.44
C VAL A 274 6.32 6.44 -2.58
N PRO A 275 7.38 6.32 -3.39
CA PRO A 275 7.52 7.08 -4.63
C PRO A 275 6.45 6.66 -5.65
N ASN A 276 6.08 7.57 -6.54
CA ASN A 276 5.21 7.27 -7.67
C ASN A 276 6.06 6.72 -8.83
N TRP A 277 6.37 5.43 -8.77
CA TRP A 277 7.25 4.77 -9.75
C TRP A 277 6.72 4.79 -11.18
N SER A 278 5.39 4.81 -11.37
CA SER A 278 4.78 4.87 -12.70
C SER A 278 5.02 6.19 -13.43
N GLU A 279 5.33 7.26 -12.71
CA GLU A 279 5.72 8.57 -13.27
C GLU A 279 7.24 8.79 -13.21
N GLY A 280 8.00 7.75 -12.84
CA GLY A 280 9.45 7.82 -12.85
C GLY A 280 10.02 7.84 -14.26
N GLU A 281 10.92 8.78 -14.53
CA GLU A 281 11.60 8.92 -15.83
C GLU A 281 13.09 9.21 -15.68
N ILE A 282 13.85 8.81 -16.71
CA ILE A 282 15.21 9.28 -16.96
C ILE A 282 15.16 10.12 -18.22
N LYS A 283 15.61 11.36 -18.14
CA LYS A 283 15.66 12.28 -19.27
C LYS A 283 17.10 12.52 -19.69
N LEU A 284 17.37 12.36 -20.98
CA LEU A 284 18.63 12.65 -21.63
C LEU A 284 18.43 13.88 -22.51
N ILE A 285 19.25 14.90 -22.32
CA ILE A 285 19.38 16.05 -23.22
C ILE A 285 20.73 15.93 -23.91
N TYR A 286 20.72 15.92 -25.23
CA TYR A 286 21.91 15.74 -26.05
C TYR A 286 21.80 16.55 -27.33
N SER A 287 22.96 16.86 -27.92
CA SER A 287 23.05 17.46 -29.24
C SER A 287 23.64 16.47 -30.23
N GLN A 288 23.27 16.57 -31.50
CA GLN A 288 23.84 15.78 -32.59
C GLN A 288 24.02 16.63 -33.84
N ASP A 289 24.76 16.12 -34.84
CA ASP A 289 24.92 16.87 -36.09
C ASP A 289 23.59 16.93 -36.84
N ASP A 290 23.25 18.12 -37.35
CA ASP A 290 22.05 18.34 -38.16
C ASP A 290 22.28 17.83 -39.59
N LEU A 291 21.35 16.99 -40.05
CA LEU A 291 21.37 16.36 -41.36
C LEU A 291 20.16 16.82 -42.17
N ASP A 292 20.38 17.12 -43.46
CA ASP A 292 19.28 17.43 -44.37
C ASP A 292 18.46 16.17 -44.75
N SER A 293 17.43 16.34 -45.60
CA SER A 293 16.57 15.24 -46.04
C SER A 293 17.29 14.15 -46.84
N ASP A 294 18.46 14.44 -47.38
CA ASP A 294 19.31 13.52 -48.14
C ASP A 294 20.39 12.87 -47.26
N GLY A 295 20.49 13.28 -45.98
CA GLY A 295 21.42 12.75 -44.99
C GLY A 295 22.79 13.42 -44.98
N GLU A 296 22.92 14.61 -45.57
CA GLU A 296 24.16 15.39 -45.63
C GLU A 296 24.25 16.40 -44.47
N LEU A 297 25.47 16.69 -44.01
CA LEU A 297 25.72 17.64 -42.92
C LEU A 297 25.29 19.06 -43.31
N GLN A 298 24.56 19.72 -42.41
CA GLN A 298 24.24 21.14 -42.56
C GLN A 298 25.32 22.01 -41.88
N TYR A 299 25.55 23.21 -42.42
CA TYR A 299 26.57 24.14 -41.96
C TYR A 299 25.99 25.53 -41.70
N GLU A 300 26.63 26.27 -40.79
CA GLU A 300 26.36 27.69 -40.60
C GLU A 300 26.77 28.52 -41.85
N ASP A 301 26.42 29.80 -41.86
CA ASP A 301 26.73 30.74 -42.95
C ASP A 301 28.24 30.84 -43.27
N ASP A 302 29.12 30.42 -42.35
CA ASP A 302 30.57 30.36 -42.55
C ASP A 302 31.04 29.19 -43.46
N GLY A 303 30.16 28.22 -43.73
CA GLY A 303 30.42 27.06 -44.57
C GLY A 303 31.42 26.04 -44.00
N THR A 304 31.78 26.15 -42.72
CA THR A 304 32.77 25.28 -42.05
C THR A 304 32.30 24.73 -40.70
N THR A 305 31.43 25.44 -40.01
CA THR A 305 30.87 25.02 -38.72
C THR A 305 29.63 24.19 -38.95
N ILE A 306 29.63 22.94 -38.46
CA ILE A 306 28.51 22.01 -38.59
C ILE A 306 27.37 22.47 -37.66
N LEU A 307 26.16 22.57 -38.21
CA LEU A 307 24.96 22.84 -37.42
C LEU A 307 24.65 21.67 -36.49
N ARG A 308 24.25 22.00 -35.27
CA ARG A 308 23.91 21.04 -34.23
C ARG A 308 22.42 21.17 -33.91
N GLU A 309 21.74 20.04 -33.78
CA GLU A 309 20.36 20.01 -33.31
C GLU A 309 20.28 19.44 -31.89
N ASP A 310 19.49 20.10 -31.05
CA ASP A 310 19.21 19.64 -29.69
C ASP A 310 18.06 18.62 -29.71
N LYS A 311 18.25 17.54 -28.97
CA LYS A 311 17.31 16.43 -28.86
C LYS A 311 17.11 16.05 -27.40
N GLU A 312 15.94 15.46 -27.15
CA GLU A 312 15.63 14.81 -25.90
C GLU A 312 15.28 13.34 -26.14
N LEU A 313 15.64 12.50 -25.17
CA LEU A 313 15.24 11.11 -25.12
C LEU A 313 14.78 10.79 -23.69
N THR A 314 13.57 10.25 -23.57
CA THR A 314 12.98 9.85 -22.29
C THR A 314 12.92 8.33 -22.17
N ILE A 315 13.31 7.84 -21.00
CA ILE A 315 13.24 6.44 -20.60
C ILE A 315 12.37 6.34 -19.35
N SER A 316 11.20 5.73 -19.45
CA SER A 316 10.34 5.47 -18.28
C SER A 316 10.81 4.28 -17.46
N LEU A 317 10.50 4.29 -16.17
CA LEU A 317 10.75 3.18 -15.22
C LEU A 317 9.67 2.08 -15.37
N GLY A 318 9.47 1.61 -16.60
CA GLY A 318 8.44 0.65 -16.97
C GLY A 318 8.96 -0.76 -17.25
N GLY A 319 8.05 -1.74 -17.16
CA GLY A 319 8.33 -3.17 -17.29
C GLY A 319 8.17 -3.90 -15.96
N ASN A 320 8.81 -5.05 -15.81
CA ASN A 320 8.79 -5.79 -14.56
C ASN A 320 9.60 -5.07 -13.49
N SER A 321 9.06 -5.06 -12.27
CA SER A 321 9.72 -4.52 -11.08
C SER A 321 9.56 -5.45 -9.89
N ILE A 322 10.40 -5.28 -8.86
CA ILE A 322 10.32 -6.01 -7.59
C ILE A 322 10.60 -5.06 -6.44
N ASN A 323 9.77 -5.08 -5.40
CA ASN A 323 10.08 -4.47 -4.11
C ASN A 323 10.69 -5.51 -3.17
N LEU A 324 11.98 -5.37 -2.91
CA LEU A 324 12.77 -6.31 -2.12
C LEU A 324 12.85 -5.80 -0.68
N LEU A 325 12.60 -6.67 0.30
CA LEU A 325 12.49 -6.32 1.70
C LEU A 325 13.44 -7.16 2.55
N GLU A 326 14.23 -6.50 3.39
CA GLU A 326 14.95 -7.13 4.50
C GLU A 326 14.22 -6.80 5.80
N THR A 327 13.88 -7.83 6.57
CA THR A 327 13.10 -7.66 7.79
C THR A 327 13.82 -8.21 9.01
N THR A 328 13.70 -7.53 10.14
CA THR A 328 14.15 -7.99 11.46
C THR A 328 13.03 -7.78 12.45
N THR A 329 12.54 -8.84 13.07
CA THR A 329 11.40 -8.79 13.98
C THR A 329 11.83 -8.51 15.42
N THR A 330 10.94 -7.91 16.21
CA THR A 330 11.14 -7.82 17.67
C THR A 330 10.96 -9.19 18.32
N GLN A 331 11.62 -9.41 19.45
CA GLN A 331 11.52 -10.68 20.18
C GLN A 331 10.09 -11.00 20.65
N PRO A 332 9.28 -10.06 21.19
CA PRO A 332 7.90 -10.35 21.58
C PRO A 332 7.05 -10.82 20.40
N TYR A 333 7.18 -10.17 19.25
CA TYR A 333 6.45 -10.53 18.04
C TYR A 333 6.90 -11.91 17.51
N ALA A 334 8.21 -12.17 17.43
CA ALA A 334 8.73 -13.47 17.01
C ALA A 334 8.28 -14.62 17.92
N THR A 335 8.20 -14.37 19.23
CA THR A 335 7.77 -15.37 20.21
C THR A 335 6.28 -15.68 20.04
N ALA A 336 5.43 -14.66 19.89
CA ALA A 336 3.99 -14.85 19.70
C ALA A 336 3.68 -15.73 18.47
N LEU A 337 4.37 -15.51 17.35
CA LEU A 337 4.20 -16.31 16.13
C LEU A 337 4.66 -17.77 16.29
N ALA A 338 5.49 -18.09 17.28
CA ALA A 338 5.98 -19.44 17.54
C ALA A 338 5.11 -20.21 18.56
N THR A 339 4.27 -19.52 19.33
CA THR A 339 3.53 -20.09 20.48
C THR A 339 2.02 -19.94 20.32
N THR A 340 1.48 -20.34 19.16
CA THR A 340 0.07 -20.15 18.84
C THR A 340 -0.81 -21.24 19.43
N ASN A 341 -1.90 -20.88 20.08
CA ASN A 341 -2.88 -21.80 20.66
C ASN A 341 -4.03 -22.04 19.67
N LEU A 342 -4.02 -23.19 19.00
CA LEU A 342 -5.05 -23.57 18.03
C LEU A 342 -6.39 -23.95 18.68
N ASP A 343 -6.37 -24.23 19.98
CA ASP A 343 -7.52 -24.76 20.70
C ASP A 343 -8.42 -23.66 21.26
N GLU A 344 -7.84 -22.68 21.94
CA GLU A 344 -8.58 -21.57 22.55
C GLU A 344 -8.35 -20.23 21.82
N GLY A 345 -7.41 -20.23 20.88
CA GLY A 345 -6.88 -19.02 20.27
C GLY A 345 -5.85 -18.32 21.15
N ASP A 346 -5.22 -17.30 20.57
CA ASP A 346 -4.15 -16.55 21.21
C ASP A 346 -4.71 -15.45 22.12
N GLU A 347 -3.90 -15.02 23.11
CA GLU A 347 -4.24 -13.87 23.97
C GLU A 347 -4.11 -12.54 23.21
N LYS A 348 -3.18 -12.49 22.26
CA LYS A 348 -2.89 -11.32 21.43
C LYS A 348 -2.79 -11.78 19.99
N LEU A 349 -3.40 -11.01 19.09
CA LEU A 349 -3.34 -11.22 17.65
C LEU A 349 -2.43 -10.15 17.06
N TYR A 350 -1.28 -10.56 16.54
CA TYR A 350 -0.34 -9.72 15.84
C TYR A 350 -0.65 -9.76 14.35
N ILE A 351 -1.13 -8.65 13.80
CA ILE A 351 -1.43 -8.52 12.37
C ILE A 351 -0.45 -7.54 11.77
N LYS A 352 0.29 -7.95 10.74
CA LYS A 352 1.33 -7.13 10.12
C LYS A 352 1.38 -7.35 8.62
N GLY A 353 1.34 -6.27 7.85
CA GLY A 353 1.48 -6.29 6.40
C GLY A 353 2.92 -6.55 5.90
N GLY A 354 3.04 -6.68 4.57
CA GLY A 354 4.24 -7.15 3.88
C GLY A 354 4.55 -8.61 4.19
N GLN A 355 5.84 -8.95 4.34
CA GLN A 355 6.24 -10.18 5.02
C GLN A 355 6.03 -9.98 6.53
N GLY A 356 4.94 -10.54 7.05
CA GLY A 356 4.47 -10.29 8.39
C GLY A 356 3.61 -11.43 8.90
N SER A 357 2.40 -11.11 9.34
CA SER A 357 1.48 -12.06 9.95
C SER A 357 0.02 -11.68 9.71
N MET A 358 -0.83 -12.70 9.79
CA MET A 358 -2.29 -12.59 9.74
C MET A 358 -2.88 -13.33 10.93
N ALA A 359 -4.13 -13.03 11.27
CA ALA A 359 -4.88 -13.81 12.25
C ALA A 359 -5.90 -14.70 11.52
N PHE A 360 -5.83 -16.02 11.72
CA PHE A 360 -6.89 -16.91 11.28
C PHE A 360 -8.06 -16.85 12.26
N ILE A 361 -9.26 -17.00 11.72
CA ILE A 361 -10.51 -16.89 12.46
C ILE A 361 -11.41 -18.06 12.07
N ASP A 362 -11.77 -18.89 13.05
CA ASP A 362 -12.85 -19.87 12.95
C ASP A 362 -14.05 -19.34 13.72
N ILE A 363 -15.22 -19.29 13.07
CA ILE A 363 -16.48 -18.81 13.64
C ILE A 363 -17.53 -19.91 13.70
N LEU A 364 -18.54 -19.72 14.56
CA LEU A 364 -19.73 -20.55 14.65
C LEU A 364 -19.43 -22.04 14.82
N SER A 365 -19.40 -22.50 16.08
CA SER A 365 -19.30 -23.94 16.31
C SER A 365 -20.52 -24.67 15.69
N PRO A 366 -20.41 -25.97 15.39
CA PRO A 366 -21.57 -26.75 14.95
C PRO A 366 -22.77 -26.65 15.90
N ALA A 367 -22.52 -26.47 17.21
CA ALA A 367 -23.56 -26.24 18.21
C ALA A 367 -24.24 -24.86 18.06
N ASP A 368 -23.49 -23.80 17.74
CA ASP A 368 -24.07 -22.48 17.45
C ASP A 368 -24.96 -22.52 16.21
N ILE A 369 -24.50 -23.20 15.16
CA ILE A 369 -25.26 -23.34 13.91
C ILE A 369 -26.55 -24.12 14.16
N ALA A 370 -26.45 -25.28 14.82
CA ALA A 370 -27.61 -26.09 15.16
C ALA A 370 -28.62 -25.33 16.02
N GLN A 371 -28.15 -24.55 16.99
CA GLN A 371 -29.01 -23.69 17.80
C GLN A 371 -29.75 -22.67 16.94
N LEU A 372 -29.02 -21.85 16.16
CA LEU A 372 -29.60 -20.80 15.33
C LEU A 372 -30.58 -21.35 14.28
N GLN A 373 -30.29 -22.52 13.72
CA GLN A 373 -31.19 -23.21 12.80
C GLN A 373 -32.45 -23.72 13.51
N SER A 374 -32.31 -24.32 14.70
CA SER A 374 -33.46 -24.83 15.47
C SER A 374 -34.41 -23.72 15.91
N GLU A 375 -33.89 -22.51 16.13
CA GLU A 375 -34.67 -21.32 16.48
C GLU A 375 -35.24 -20.58 15.25
N ASN A 376 -35.01 -21.09 14.03
CA ASN A 376 -35.32 -20.39 12.78
C ASN A 376 -34.83 -18.91 12.80
N ALA A 377 -33.63 -18.70 13.33
CA ALA A 377 -33.09 -17.37 13.60
C ALA A 377 -32.95 -16.55 12.31
N LEU A 378 -33.58 -15.37 12.29
CA LEU A 378 -33.39 -14.33 11.29
C LEU A 378 -32.28 -13.39 11.79
N ILE A 379 -31.09 -13.49 11.20
CA ILE A 379 -29.95 -12.67 11.63
C ILE A 379 -30.13 -11.23 11.13
N ASN A 380 -30.29 -10.31 12.07
CA ASN A 380 -30.46 -8.89 11.82
C ASN A 380 -29.11 -8.19 11.65
N GLU A 381 -28.15 -8.52 12.52
CA GLU A 381 -26.79 -8.01 12.43
C GLU A 381 -25.81 -9.03 13.00
N ALA A 382 -24.68 -9.25 12.33
CA ALA A 382 -23.56 -9.98 12.91
C ALA A 382 -22.26 -9.21 12.70
N ASN A 383 -21.42 -9.15 13.75
CA ASN A 383 -20.15 -8.44 13.70
C ASN A 383 -19.03 -9.21 14.39
N LEU A 384 -17.83 -9.12 13.83
CA LEU A 384 -16.59 -9.38 14.54
C LEU A 384 -16.09 -8.07 15.14
N VAL A 385 -15.80 -8.10 16.43
CA VAL A 385 -15.31 -6.94 17.20
C VAL A 385 -13.94 -7.29 17.77
N PHE A 386 -12.96 -6.44 17.49
CA PHE A 386 -11.59 -6.57 17.98
C PHE A 386 -11.16 -5.28 18.67
N TYR A 387 -10.62 -5.40 19.89
CA TYR A 387 -10.05 -4.27 20.61
C TYR A 387 -8.53 -4.27 20.45
N VAL A 388 -7.95 -3.07 20.33
CA VAL A 388 -6.49 -2.90 20.23
C VAL A 388 -5.86 -3.09 21.61
N ASP A 389 -4.80 -3.89 21.71
CA ASP A 389 -3.94 -3.90 22.89
C ASP A 389 -3.04 -2.65 22.88
N ARG A 390 -3.62 -1.54 23.33
CA ARG A 390 -2.96 -0.23 23.36
C ARG A 390 -1.71 -0.23 24.23
N SER A 391 -1.62 -1.12 25.22
CA SER A 391 -0.43 -1.26 26.06
C SER A 391 0.73 -1.90 25.30
N ALA A 392 0.46 -2.95 24.52
CA ALA A 392 1.46 -3.57 23.64
C ALA A 392 1.83 -2.65 22.46
N MET A 393 0.90 -1.81 22.01
CA MET A 393 1.13 -0.79 20.98
C MET A 393 1.74 0.53 21.50
N ALA A 394 2.05 0.64 22.80
CA ALA A 394 2.57 1.86 23.40
C ALA A 394 4.08 2.04 23.21
N ALA A 395 4.80 1.01 22.76
CA ALA A 395 6.24 1.04 22.56
C ALA A 395 6.66 2.20 21.66
N THR A 396 7.71 2.91 22.07
CA THR A 396 8.31 4.02 21.33
C THR A 396 9.65 3.61 20.74
N GLY A 397 9.90 3.95 19.49
CA GLY A 397 11.16 3.68 18.82
C GLY A 397 12.29 4.57 19.31
N THR A 398 13.46 4.43 18.69
CA THR A 398 14.64 5.28 18.93
C THR A 398 14.38 6.78 18.71
N THR A 399 13.34 7.12 17.95
CA THR A 399 12.87 8.49 17.69
C THR A 399 11.87 9.02 18.70
N GLY A 400 11.49 8.23 19.72
CA GLY A 400 10.42 8.57 20.66
C GLY A 400 9.00 8.49 20.05
N ARG A 401 8.87 8.09 18.78
CA ARG A 401 7.56 7.94 18.11
C ARG A 401 6.99 6.55 18.34
N GLN A 402 5.67 6.49 18.49
CA GLN A 402 4.93 5.22 18.59
C GLN A 402 4.71 4.62 17.19
N ALA A 403 4.43 3.32 17.14
CA ALA A 403 4.10 2.64 15.90
C ALA A 403 2.86 3.27 15.23
N VAL A 404 2.92 3.43 13.91
CA VAL A 404 1.78 3.86 13.10
C VAL A 404 0.73 2.76 13.11
N GLU A 405 -0.48 3.08 13.56
CA GLU A 405 -1.63 2.17 13.57
C GLU A 405 -2.31 2.20 12.19
N PRO A 406 -2.57 1.03 11.58
CA PRO A 406 -3.21 0.96 10.27
C PRO A 406 -4.61 1.56 10.33
N LEU A 407 -5.06 2.16 9.22
CA LEU A 407 -6.42 2.71 9.15
C LEU A 407 -7.48 1.60 9.19
N ARG A 408 -7.17 0.43 8.61
CA ARG A 408 -8.17 -0.60 8.35
C ARG A 408 -7.62 -2.02 8.42
N VAL A 409 -8.46 -2.90 8.94
CA VAL A 409 -8.31 -4.35 8.84
C VAL A 409 -9.28 -4.91 7.80
N TYR A 410 -8.92 -6.03 7.19
CA TYR A 410 -9.63 -6.66 6.09
C TYR A 410 -9.81 -8.15 6.37
N LEU A 411 -11.06 -8.59 6.30
CA LEU A 411 -11.48 -9.96 6.54
C LEU A 411 -11.82 -10.64 5.21
N TYR A 412 -11.23 -11.80 4.98
CA TYR A 412 -11.45 -12.53 3.73
C TYR A 412 -11.60 -14.04 3.94
N ASP A 413 -12.20 -14.68 2.95
CA ASP A 413 -12.37 -16.12 2.85
C ASP A 413 -11.06 -16.74 2.33
N VAL A 414 -10.40 -17.53 3.16
CA VAL A 414 -9.10 -18.14 2.87
C VAL A 414 -9.24 -19.24 1.82
N ASN A 415 -10.30 -20.03 1.92
CA ASN A 415 -10.58 -21.15 1.01
C ASN A 415 -10.79 -20.65 -0.42
N ASN A 416 -11.65 -19.63 -0.59
CA ASN A 416 -12.02 -19.10 -1.90
C ASN A 416 -11.17 -17.90 -2.34
N LYS A 417 -10.23 -17.43 -1.49
CA LYS A 417 -9.26 -16.36 -1.79
C LYS A 417 -9.95 -15.05 -2.22
N ARG A 418 -11.06 -14.71 -1.57
CA ARG A 418 -11.92 -13.59 -1.96
C ARG A 418 -12.51 -12.85 -0.77
N PRO A 419 -12.95 -11.59 -0.94
CA PRO A 419 -13.72 -10.91 0.09
C PRO A 419 -15.00 -11.68 0.47
N LEU A 420 -15.51 -11.42 1.67
CA LEU A 420 -16.83 -11.91 2.08
C LEU A 420 -17.94 -11.30 1.23
N TYR A 421 -19.10 -11.96 1.22
CA TYR A 421 -20.26 -11.45 0.49
C TYR A 421 -20.75 -10.07 1.01
N ASP A 422 -20.60 -9.82 2.32
CA ASP A 422 -20.87 -8.52 2.95
C ASP A 422 -20.02 -7.39 2.37
N TYR A 423 -18.76 -7.66 2.03
CA TYR A 423 -17.90 -6.68 1.36
C TYR A 423 -18.46 -6.28 -0.02
N SER A 424 -18.95 -7.25 -0.78
CA SER A 424 -19.40 -7.03 -2.16
C SER A 424 -20.76 -6.35 -2.24
N THR A 425 -21.62 -6.57 -1.24
CA THR A 425 -22.94 -5.94 -1.15
C THR A 425 -22.88 -4.51 -0.58
N ASP A 426 -21.81 -4.17 0.12
CA ASP A 426 -21.55 -2.81 0.54
C ASP A 426 -21.01 -1.94 -0.61
N ILE A 427 -21.90 -1.11 -1.16
CA ILE A 427 -21.61 -0.12 -2.22
C ILE A 427 -21.35 1.29 -1.66
N THR A 428 -21.24 1.44 -0.34
CA THR A 428 -21.07 2.76 0.26
C THR A 428 -19.70 3.35 -0.04
N THR A 429 -19.67 4.66 -0.27
CA THR A 429 -18.44 5.43 -0.53
C THR A 429 -18.41 6.66 0.36
N ASN A 430 -17.20 7.18 0.61
CA ASN A 430 -17.01 8.43 1.34
C ASN A 430 -16.37 9.45 0.39
N THR A 431 -17.16 10.43 -0.06
CA THR A 431 -16.70 11.44 -1.03
C THR A 431 -15.73 12.46 -0.43
N LEU A 432 -15.76 12.66 0.90
CA LEU A 432 -14.91 13.63 1.59
C LEU A 432 -13.55 13.04 1.97
N LEU A 433 -13.52 11.78 2.41
CA LEU A 433 -12.31 11.09 2.87
C LEU A 433 -11.73 10.13 1.83
N GLY A 434 -12.40 10.00 0.67
CA GLY A 434 -11.95 9.20 -0.47
C GLY A 434 -12.11 7.69 -0.30
N ASN A 435 -11.52 6.95 -1.24
CA ASN A 435 -11.72 5.51 -1.39
C ASN A 435 -11.22 4.68 -0.19
N LYS A 436 -10.26 5.21 0.60
CA LYS A 436 -9.76 4.55 1.82
C LYS A 436 -10.85 4.30 2.86
N TYR A 437 -11.93 5.10 2.84
CA TYR A 437 -13.08 5.01 3.74
C TYR A 437 -14.36 4.49 3.05
N ALA A 438 -14.26 3.99 1.82
CA ALA A 438 -15.37 3.28 1.17
C ALA A 438 -15.71 2.00 1.94
N LYS A 439 -16.88 1.41 1.69
CA LYS A 439 -17.37 0.19 2.34
C LYS A 439 -17.46 0.31 3.86
N TYR A 440 -17.96 1.45 4.34
CA TYR A 440 -17.98 1.76 5.77
C TYR A 440 -19.07 0.98 6.52
N ILE A 441 -20.04 0.37 5.83
CA ILE A 441 -21.04 -0.51 6.45
C ILE A 441 -20.42 -1.89 6.75
N HIS A 442 -19.65 -2.45 5.83
CA HIS A 442 -18.85 -3.66 6.06
C HIS A 442 -17.79 -3.40 7.14
N GLY A 443 -17.23 -2.18 7.15
CA GLY A 443 -16.44 -1.67 8.27
C GLY A 443 -14.96 -1.99 8.15
N GLY A 444 -14.39 -2.54 9.22
CA GLY A 444 -12.95 -2.75 9.38
C GLY A 444 -12.14 -1.47 9.57
N ILE A 445 -12.79 -0.31 9.64
CA ILE A 445 -12.14 1.00 9.85
C ILE A 445 -11.79 1.16 11.33
N ALA A 446 -10.59 1.68 11.59
CA ALA A 446 -10.13 2.06 12.91
C ALA A 446 -11.11 3.04 13.57
N GLN A 447 -11.62 2.66 14.74
CA GLN A 447 -12.39 3.56 15.60
C GLN A 447 -11.44 4.20 16.60
N LYS A 448 -11.30 5.51 16.52
CA LYS A 448 -10.34 6.28 17.32
C LYS A 448 -10.95 6.75 18.63
N GLY A 449 -10.15 6.75 19.69
CA GLY A 449 -10.48 7.38 20.97
C GLY A 449 -10.26 8.89 20.94
N ALA A 450 -10.53 9.56 22.06
CA ALA A 450 -10.36 11.01 22.21
C ALA A 450 -8.90 11.49 22.03
N ASP A 451 -7.93 10.58 22.20
CA ASP A 451 -6.49 10.81 22.00
C ASP A 451 -6.04 10.53 20.55
N GLY A 452 -6.96 10.24 19.63
CA GLY A 452 -6.69 9.98 18.22
C GLY A 452 -6.07 8.60 17.93
N ARG A 453 -5.88 7.76 18.94
CA ARG A 453 -5.37 6.38 18.82
C ARG A 453 -6.50 5.40 18.58
N THR A 454 -6.23 4.32 17.88
CA THR A 454 -7.22 3.29 17.58
C THR A 454 -7.58 2.50 18.84
N VAL A 455 -8.88 2.37 19.09
CA VAL A 455 -9.46 1.62 20.21
C VAL A 455 -9.96 0.26 19.75
N GLN A 456 -10.67 0.22 18.61
CA GLN A 456 -11.27 -1.02 18.12
C GLN A 456 -11.45 -1.03 16.60
N TYR A 457 -11.65 -2.24 16.07
CA TYR A 457 -12.15 -2.51 14.73
C TYR A 457 -13.43 -3.34 14.82
N LYS A 458 -14.43 -2.98 14.00
CA LYS A 458 -15.70 -3.72 13.88
C LYS A 458 -15.94 -4.06 12.42
N ILE A 459 -16.20 -5.34 12.12
CA ILE A 459 -16.44 -5.84 10.76
C ILE A 459 -17.80 -6.52 10.73
N ARG A 460 -18.68 -6.08 9.83
CA ARG A 460 -20.00 -6.65 9.64
C ARG A 460 -19.93 -7.83 8.68
N LEU A 461 -20.51 -8.96 9.09
CA LEU A 461 -20.55 -10.23 8.35
C LEU A 461 -21.94 -10.87 8.37
N THR A 462 -23.00 -10.05 8.52
CA THR A 462 -24.40 -10.48 8.63
C THR A 462 -24.81 -11.45 7.52
N ASN A 463 -24.51 -11.12 6.26
CA ASN A 463 -24.92 -11.94 5.12
C ASN A 463 -24.14 -13.25 5.07
N HIS A 464 -22.86 -13.24 5.46
CA HIS A 464 -22.07 -14.46 5.59
C HIS A 464 -22.70 -15.43 6.61
N ILE A 465 -23.03 -14.95 7.81
CA ILE A 465 -23.70 -15.76 8.84
C ILE A 465 -25.09 -16.22 8.37
N ASN A 466 -25.89 -15.32 7.78
CA ASN A 466 -27.21 -15.67 7.23
C ASN A 466 -27.12 -16.79 6.20
N ASN A 467 -26.13 -16.74 5.29
CA ASN A 467 -25.97 -17.78 4.26
C ASN A 467 -25.58 -19.13 4.87
N ILE A 468 -24.77 -19.17 5.94
CA ILE A 468 -24.43 -20.41 6.66
C ILE A 468 -25.69 -21.00 7.33
N ILE A 469 -26.48 -20.16 8.01
CA ILE A 469 -27.66 -20.62 8.76
C ILE A 469 -28.83 -21.01 7.85
N THR A 470 -29.15 -20.18 6.86
CA THR A 470 -30.42 -20.27 6.10
C THR A 470 -30.29 -20.85 4.69
N LYS A 471 -29.09 -20.87 4.10
CA LYS A 471 -28.86 -21.33 2.71
C LYS A 471 -27.87 -22.49 2.60
N ASP A 472 -27.57 -23.12 3.73
CA ASP A 472 -26.60 -24.21 3.84
C ASP A 472 -25.25 -23.90 3.17
N SER A 473 -24.79 -22.66 3.31
CA SER A 473 -23.47 -22.27 2.81
C SER A 473 -22.37 -22.87 3.67
N THR A 474 -21.20 -23.12 3.08
CA THR A 474 -20.05 -23.69 3.79
C THR A 474 -19.50 -22.74 4.84
N ASN A 475 -19.19 -23.25 6.03
CA ASN A 475 -18.46 -22.51 7.05
C ASN A 475 -16.97 -22.60 6.73
N VAL A 476 -16.40 -21.51 6.22
CA VAL A 476 -15.02 -21.43 5.73
C VAL A 476 -14.12 -20.78 6.77
N LYS A 477 -12.82 -21.11 6.73
CA LYS A 477 -11.82 -20.42 7.54
C LYS A 477 -11.62 -18.99 7.01
N LEU A 478 -11.69 -18.03 7.91
CA LEU A 478 -11.46 -16.62 7.63
C LEU A 478 -10.05 -16.21 8.04
N ALA A 479 -9.54 -15.15 7.43
CA ALA A 479 -8.32 -14.51 7.88
C ALA A 479 -8.47 -12.99 7.92
N LEU A 480 -7.84 -12.40 8.93
CA LEU A 480 -7.79 -10.97 9.18
C LEU A 480 -6.38 -10.45 8.90
N VAL A 481 -6.31 -9.47 8.01
CA VAL A 481 -5.08 -8.78 7.60
C VAL A 481 -5.26 -7.27 7.68
N VAL A 482 -4.18 -6.51 7.53
CA VAL A 482 -4.27 -5.05 7.35
C VAL A 482 -4.51 -4.70 5.89
N THR A 483 -5.11 -3.53 5.61
CA THR A 483 -5.15 -2.99 4.24
C THR A 483 -5.16 -1.46 4.26
N GLU A 484 -4.48 -0.86 3.29
CA GLU A 484 -4.53 0.59 3.01
C GLU A 484 -5.43 0.95 1.83
N ASN A 485 -5.84 -0.05 1.03
CA ASN A 485 -6.77 0.12 -0.08
C ASN A 485 -7.78 -1.01 -0.07
N ILE A 486 -8.99 -0.72 0.45
CA ILE A 486 -10.06 -1.69 0.53
C ILE A 486 -10.57 -2.12 -0.85
N GLY A 487 -10.37 -1.30 -1.89
CA GLY A 487 -10.79 -1.61 -3.25
C GLY A 487 -9.90 -2.64 -3.96
N GLU A 488 -8.69 -2.88 -3.44
CA GLU A 488 -7.76 -3.85 -4.02
C GLU A 488 -8.07 -5.26 -3.51
N THR A 489 -8.81 -6.02 -4.33
CA THR A 489 -9.23 -7.39 -4.00
C THR A 489 -8.35 -8.47 -4.63
N GLY A 490 -7.33 -8.08 -5.39
CA GLY A 490 -6.33 -8.98 -5.96
C GLY A 490 -5.52 -9.69 -4.89
N ASN A 491 -4.82 -10.74 -5.31
CA ASN A 491 -4.06 -11.59 -4.39
C ASN A 491 -2.61 -11.81 -4.84
N ALA A 492 -1.67 -11.56 -3.93
CA ALA A 492 -0.26 -11.92 -4.06
C ALA A 492 -0.05 -13.39 -3.67
N ALA A 493 0.84 -14.09 -4.38
CA ALA A 493 1.20 -15.47 -4.02
C ALA A 493 2.14 -15.52 -2.80
N LEU A 494 2.03 -16.56 -1.99
CA LEU A 494 3.06 -16.94 -1.03
C LEU A 494 4.16 -17.73 -1.73
N GLN A 495 5.42 -17.51 -1.37
CA GLN A 495 6.54 -18.30 -1.92
C GLN A 495 6.41 -19.77 -1.53
N THR A 496 6.00 -20.03 -0.29
CA THR A 496 5.72 -21.37 0.22
C THR A 496 4.33 -21.36 0.82
N GLY A 497 3.39 -21.97 0.10
CA GLY A 497 2.05 -22.20 0.65
C GLY A 497 2.08 -23.24 1.77
N PHE A 498 1.05 -23.20 2.62
CA PHE A 498 0.88 -24.13 3.73
C PHE A 498 -0.59 -24.53 3.87
N THR A 499 -0.89 -25.47 4.77
CA THR A 499 -2.25 -25.95 5.01
C THR A 499 -2.66 -25.64 6.45
N GLU A 500 -3.84 -25.05 6.61
CA GLU A 500 -4.43 -24.74 7.91
C GLU A 500 -5.66 -25.60 8.15
N GLN A 501 -5.84 -26.08 9.38
CA GLN A 501 -7.03 -26.83 9.76
C GLN A 501 -8.20 -25.88 10.02
N VAL A 502 -9.43 -26.32 9.80
CA VAL A 502 -10.66 -25.56 10.10
C VAL A 502 -11.27 -26.14 11.37
N LYS A 503 -11.39 -25.32 12.42
CA LYS A 503 -11.77 -25.80 13.76
C LYS A 503 -13.23 -26.22 13.85
N TYR A 504 -14.11 -25.42 13.25
CA TYR A 504 -15.57 -25.57 13.37
C TYR A 504 -16.22 -26.15 12.11
N ALA A 505 -15.49 -26.97 11.36
CA ALA A 505 -16.03 -27.67 10.20
C ALA A 505 -17.20 -28.58 10.61
N ARG A 506 -18.36 -28.44 9.95
CA ARG A 506 -19.52 -29.30 10.15
C ARG A 506 -19.35 -30.66 9.47
N THR A 507 -19.96 -31.65 10.10
CA THR A 507 -20.20 -33.00 9.56
C THR A 507 -21.67 -33.33 9.70
N ASP A 508 -22.27 -33.93 8.69
CA ASP A 508 -23.63 -34.46 8.73
C ASP A 508 -23.60 -36.01 8.63
N PRO A 509 -24.76 -36.70 8.68
CA PRO A 509 -24.79 -38.16 8.52
C PRO A 509 -24.29 -38.68 7.17
N SER A 510 -24.19 -37.81 6.14
CA SER A 510 -23.69 -38.14 4.80
C SER A 510 -22.18 -37.91 4.65
N GLY A 511 -21.56 -37.16 5.55
CA GLY A 511 -20.11 -36.97 5.65
C GLY A 511 -19.69 -35.57 6.07
N ILE A 512 -18.49 -35.18 5.64
CA ILE A 512 -17.93 -33.83 5.87
C ILE A 512 -18.61 -32.86 4.90
N VAL A 513 -19.27 -31.83 5.41
CA VAL A 513 -19.97 -30.81 4.58
C VAL A 513 -19.19 -29.50 4.49
N ASP A 514 -18.34 -29.21 5.46
CA ASP A 514 -17.42 -28.06 5.44
C ASP A 514 -15.97 -28.53 5.24
N PRO A 515 -15.10 -27.70 4.62
CA PRO A 515 -13.69 -28.06 4.49
C PRO A 515 -13.04 -28.24 5.87
N THR A 516 -12.39 -29.38 6.12
CA THR A 516 -11.63 -29.63 7.35
C THR A 516 -10.25 -28.97 7.36
N SER A 517 -9.76 -28.58 6.18
CA SER A 517 -8.54 -27.81 6.02
C SER A 517 -8.62 -26.89 4.80
N THR A 518 -7.75 -25.88 4.76
CA THR A 518 -7.62 -24.92 3.67
C THR A 518 -6.16 -24.76 3.26
N ASN A 519 -5.91 -24.66 1.96
CA ASN A 519 -4.58 -24.35 1.45
C ASN A 519 -4.40 -22.82 1.40
N VAL A 520 -3.42 -22.35 2.16
CA VAL A 520 -3.00 -20.95 2.19
C VAL A 520 -1.85 -20.79 1.22
N SER A 521 -2.15 -20.24 0.04
CA SER A 521 -1.16 -20.00 -1.02
C SER A 521 -1.14 -18.55 -1.50
N ARG A 522 -2.04 -17.72 -0.98
CA ARG A 522 -2.24 -16.34 -1.42
C ARG A 522 -2.67 -15.42 -0.29
N LEU A 523 -2.34 -14.15 -0.44
CA LEU A 523 -2.76 -13.07 0.44
C LEU A 523 -3.35 -11.90 -0.35
N PRO A 524 -4.29 -11.15 0.23
CA PRO A 524 -4.77 -9.91 -0.36
C PRO A 524 -3.61 -8.95 -0.62
N VAL A 525 -3.51 -8.40 -1.85
CA VAL A 525 -2.43 -7.49 -2.25
C VAL A 525 -2.38 -6.25 -1.35
N GLY A 526 -3.55 -5.73 -0.93
CA GLY A 526 -3.63 -4.60 -0.01
C GLY A 526 -2.91 -4.81 1.34
N SER A 527 -2.70 -6.07 1.76
CA SER A 527 -1.90 -6.39 2.95
C SER A 527 -0.41 -6.48 2.67
N VAL A 528 0.00 -6.74 1.42
CA VAL A 528 1.42 -6.93 1.06
C VAL A 528 2.12 -5.58 0.82
N THR A 529 1.38 -4.59 0.35
CA THR A 529 1.94 -3.30 -0.11
C THR A 529 2.43 -2.36 0.99
N HIS A 530 2.08 -2.62 2.26
CA HIS A 530 2.43 -1.74 3.37
C HIS A 530 2.95 -2.50 4.59
N PRO A 531 3.94 -1.96 5.35
CA PRO A 531 4.58 -2.66 6.47
C PRO A 531 3.87 -2.46 7.82
N PHE A 532 2.70 -1.82 7.86
CA PHE A 532 2.01 -1.49 9.10
C PHE A 532 1.49 -2.73 9.82
N GLY A 533 1.32 -2.59 11.13
CA GLY A 533 0.80 -3.66 11.96
C GLY A 533 0.07 -3.15 13.19
N ILE A 534 -0.75 -4.02 13.76
CA ILE A 534 -1.56 -3.76 14.94
C ILE A 534 -1.62 -5.00 15.82
N ILE A 535 -1.64 -4.79 17.13
CA ILE A 535 -1.88 -5.87 18.11
C ILE A 535 -3.30 -5.74 18.61
N LEU A 536 -4.09 -6.79 18.43
CA LEU A 536 -5.46 -6.90 18.92
C LEU A 536 -5.49 -7.87 20.09
N TYR A 537 -6.44 -7.69 21.00
CA TYR A 537 -6.77 -8.73 21.97
C TYR A 537 -7.40 -9.93 21.24
N GLY A 538 -6.94 -11.13 21.57
CA GLY A 538 -7.41 -12.37 20.93
C GLY A 538 -8.61 -12.99 21.64
N THR A 539 -8.83 -14.29 21.39
CA THR A 539 -10.00 -15.03 21.87
C THR A 539 -9.74 -15.84 23.14
N ASN A 540 -8.47 -15.94 23.57
CA ASN A 540 -8.12 -16.79 24.70
C ASN A 540 -8.90 -16.42 25.98
N PRO A 541 -9.36 -17.40 26.78
CA PRO A 541 -10.03 -17.16 28.06
C PRO A 541 -9.25 -16.33 29.09
N ALA A 542 -7.93 -16.23 28.98
CA ALA A 542 -7.09 -15.38 29.83
C ALA A 542 -7.27 -13.88 29.54
N VAL A 543 -7.78 -13.50 28.36
CA VAL A 543 -8.06 -12.10 28.00
C VAL A 543 -9.30 -11.60 28.74
N PRO A 544 -9.30 -10.40 29.36
CA PRO A 544 -10.49 -9.81 29.99
C PRO A 544 -11.71 -9.79 29.05
N GLU A 545 -12.87 -10.19 29.56
CA GLU A 545 -14.09 -10.42 28.76
C GLU A 545 -14.51 -9.18 27.94
N GLU A 546 -14.36 -7.99 28.51
CA GLU A 546 -14.74 -6.73 27.89
C GLU A 546 -13.84 -6.35 26.70
N LYS A 547 -12.61 -6.87 26.65
CA LYS A 547 -11.61 -6.62 25.60
C LYS A 547 -11.43 -7.78 24.62
N ARG A 548 -11.89 -8.97 25.00
CA ARG A 548 -11.74 -10.20 24.22
C ARG A 548 -12.40 -10.07 22.84
N ALA A 549 -11.73 -10.57 21.80
CA ALA A 549 -12.31 -10.65 20.47
C ALA A 549 -13.60 -11.48 20.50
N ARG A 550 -14.65 -11.02 19.81
CA ARG A 550 -15.96 -11.67 19.86
C ARG A 550 -16.76 -11.55 18.57
N LEU A 551 -17.54 -12.59 18.30
CA LEU A 551 -18.60 -12.60 17.30
C LEU A 551 -19.92 -12.25 17.98
N GLU A 552 -20.44 -11.06 17.69
CA GLU A 552 -21.74 -10.60 18.18
C GLU A 552 -22.80 -10.87 17.12
N ILE A 553 -23.86 -11.58 17.49
CA ILE A 553 -24.99 -11.93 16.62
C ILE A 553 -26.26 -11.38 17.24
N PHE A 554 -26.97 -10.57 16.48
CA PHE A 554 -28.29 -10.03 16.82
C PHE A 554 -29.31 -10.65 15.87
N TYR A 555 -30.29 -11.36 16.41
CA TYR A 555 -31.27 -12.08 15.61
C TYR A 555 -32.66 -12.02 16.23
N THR A 556 -33.66 -12.28 15.41
CA THR A 556 -35.05 -12.45 15.82
C THR A 556 -35.48 -13.87 15.49
N LYS A 557 -36.35 -14.45 16.30
CA LYS A 557 -36.93 -15.77 16.04
C LYS A 557 -38.44 -15.63 15.75
N PRO A 558 -39.01 -16.46 14.87
CA PRO A 558 -40.45 -16.59 14.74
C PRO A 558 -41.05 -17.13 16.06
N ASP A 559 -42.31 -16.79 16.31
CA ASP A 559 -43.08 -17.30 17.46
C ASP A 559 -43.40 -18.81 17.35
#